data_AF-A0A2I0JQM0-F1
#
_entry.id   AF-A0A2I0JQM0-F1
#
_cell.length_a   1.000
_cell.length_b   1.000
_cell.length_c   1.000
_cell.angle_alpha   90.00
_cell.angle_beta   90.00
_cell.angle_gamma   90.00
#
_symmetry.space_group_name_H-M   'P 1'
#
loop_
_entity.id
_entity.type
_entity.pdbx_description
1 polymer ?
#
loop_
_entity_poly.entity_id
_entity_poly.type
_entity_poly.pdbx_seq_one_letter_code
_entity_poly.pdbx_strand_id
1 'polypeptide(L)' 'MEEAVEEDYEVAPLPNNPTMAEIKLHKEKKTRKAKAKSCLYAAMSPTIFNRIMRLELAKVIWDYLKEEYEGDEKI' A
#
# COMPACT_ATOMS: atom_id res chain seq x y z
N MET A 1 -11.58 13.55 -8.91
CA MET A 1 -10.46 13.80 -8.00
C MET A 1 -10.32 12.56 -7.16
N GLU A 2 -9.44 11.66 -7.55
CA GLU A 2 -9.08 10.53 -6.72
C GLU A 2 -8.11 11.09 -5.67
N GLU A 3 -8.66 11.50 -4.54
CA GLU A 3 -7.86 11.85 -3.37
C GLU A 3 -7.39 10.52 -2.78
N ALA A 4 -6.42 9.89 -3.44
CA ALA A 4 -5.63 8.81 -2.90
C ALA A 4 -4.72 9.39 -1.81
N VAL A 5 -5.35 9.81 -0.72
CA VAL A 5 -4.70 10.20 0.52
C VAL A 5 -3.89 8.99 0.96
N GLU A 6 -2.55 9.12 1.00
CA GLU A 6 -1.60 8.10 1.44
C GLU A 6 -2.12 7.37 2.69
N GLU A 7 -2.71 6.18 2.57
CA GLU A 7 -3.28 5.44 3.72
C GLU A 7 -2.20 4.82 4.64
N ASP A 8 -0.98 5.39 4.65
CA ASP A 8 0.09 4.94 5.52
C ASP A 8 -0.01 5.51 6.95
N TYR A 9 -0.99 6.36 7.23
CA TYR A 9 -1.31 6.77 8.60
C TYR A 9 -1.53 5.54 9.50
N GLU A 10 -0.86 5.52 10.65
CA GLU A 10 -1.15 4.60 11.74
C GLU A 10 -2.65 4.72 12.07
N VAL A 11 -3.39 3.61 12.05
CA VAL A 11 -4.79 3.64 12.49
C VAL A 11 -4.76 3.90 13.99
N ALA A 12 -5.09 5.13 14.39
CA ALA A 12 -5.05 5.56 15.78
C ALA A 12 -5.79 4.56 16.69
N PRO A 13 -5.27 4.28 17.90
CA PRO A 13 -5.94 3.43 18.87
C PRO A 13 -7.35 3.95 19.17
N LEU A 14 -8.27 3.03 19.48
CA LEU A 14 -9.58 3.41 19.99
C LEU A 14 -9.42 4.10 21.36
N PRO A 15 -10.26 5.10 21.68
CA PRO A 15 -10.31 5.66 23.03
C PRO A 15 -10.82 4.61 24.04
N ASN A 16 -10.61 4.86 25.34
CA ASN A 16 -10.94 3.90 26.41
C ASN A 16 -12.42 3.50 26.49
N ASN A 17 -13.35 4.33 25.97
CA ASN A 17 -14.77 4.02 25.97
C ASN A 17 -15.41 4.41 24.62
N PRO A 18 -15.18 3.61 23.56
CA PRO A 18 -15.61 3.94 22.22
C PRO A 18 -17.09 3.61 22.00
N THR A 19 -17.76 4.41 21.20
CA THR A 19 -19.09 4.14 20.67
C THR A 19 -19.06 2.99 19.65
N MET A 20 -20.19 2.34 19.41
CA MET A 20 -20.29 1.29 18.38
C MET A 20 -19.95 1.81 16.98
N ALA A 21 -20.25 3.09 16.70
CA ALA A 21 -19.89 3.74 15.44
C ALA A 21 -18.37 3.87 15.28
N GLU A 22 -17.66 4.26 16.34
CA GLU A 22 -16.18 4.37 16.33
C GLU A 22 -15.52 3.00 16.17
N ILE A 23 -16.04 1.96 16.84
CA ILE A 23 -15.55 0.59 16.68
C ILE A 23 -15.71 0.12 15.23
N LYS A 24 -16.89 0.36 14.62
CA LYS A 24 -17.15 -0.02 13.23
C LYS A 24 -16.20 0.69 12.28
N LEU A 25 -16.07 2.01 12.42
CA LEU A 25 -15.17 2.82 11.60
C LEU A 25 -13.70 2.37 11.74
N HIS A 26 -13.24 2.09 12.97
CA HIS A 26 -11.88 1.60 13.21
C HIS A 26 -11.63 0.25 12.53
N LYS A 27 -12.59 -0.69 12.59
CA LYS A 27 -12.50 -1.98 11.87
C LYS A 27 -12.44 -1.79 10.36
N GLU A 28 -13.25 -0.89 9.81
CA GLU A 28 -13.26 -0.57 8.38
C GLU A 28 -11.92 0.01 7.94
N LYS A 29 -11.36 0.97 8.69
CA LYS A 29 -10.03 1.54 8.43
C LYS A 29 -8.93 0.48 8.45
N LYS A 30 -8.90 -0.38 9.47
CA LYS A 30 -7.94 -1.50 9.54
C LYS A 30 -8.07 -2.45 8.36
N THR A 31 -9.31 -2.82 8.01
CA THR A 31 -9.59 -3.74 6.92
C THR A 31 -9.13 -3.15 5.59
N ARG A 32 -9.38 -1.86 5.37
CA ARG A 32 -8.97 -1.16 4.15
C ARG A 32 -7.45 -1.08 4.02
N LYS A 33 -6.75 -0.70 5.10
CA LYS A 33 -5.27 -0.71 5.13
C LYS A 33 -4.70 -2.10 4.83
N ALA A 34 -5.28 -3.15 5.41
CA ALA A 34 -4.86 -4.53 5.12
C ALA A 34 -5.10 -4.90 3.65
N LYS A 35 -6.26 -4.56 3.09
CA LYS A 35 -6.56 -4.80 1.66
C LYS A 35 -5.61 -4.03 0.74
N ALA A 36 -5.31 -2.76 1.02
CA ALA A 36 -4.37 -1.97 0.24
C ALA A 36 -2.98 -2.64 0.22
N LYS A 37 -2.47 -3.05 1.39
CA LYS A 37 -1.22 -3.83 1.48
C LYS A 37 -1.29 -5.12 0.67
N SER A 38 -2.34 -5.91 0.83
CA SER A 38 -2.53 -7.15 0.05
C SER A 38 -2.59 -6.89 -1.45
N CYS A 39 -3.24 -5.82 -1.90
CA CYS A 39 -3.29 -5.44 -3.32
C CYS A 39 -1.90 -5.08 -3.84
N LEU A 40 -1.11 -4.30 -3.10
CA LEU A 40 0.28 -4.00 -3.46
C LEU A 40 1.14 -5.27 -3.53
N TYR A 41 1.02 -6.16 -2.55
CA TYR A 41 1.70 -7.47 -2.57
C TYR A 41 1.24 -8.38 -3.71
N ALA A 42 -0.03 -8.30 -4.14
CA ALA A 42 -0.53 -9.10 -5.26
C ALA A 42 -0.06 -8.52 -6.61
N ALA A 43 -0.02 -7.18 -6.72
CA ALA A 43 0.45 -6.48 -7.92
C ALA A 43 1.97 -6.61 -8.12
N MET A 44 2.74 -6.61 -7.02
CA MET A 44 4.17 -6.90 -7.06
C MET A 44 4.38 -8.41 -7.02
N SER A 45 4.80 -9.03 -8.12
CA SER A 45 5.19 -10.44 -8.06
C SER A 45 6.30 -10.64 -7.01
N PRO A 46 6.37 -11.81 -6.32
CA PRO A 46 7.46 -12.10 -5.37
C PRO A 46 8.86 -11.89 -5.97
N THR A 47 8.97 -12.08 -7.29
CA THR A 47 10.18 -11.82 -8.07
C THR A 47 10.57 -10.35 -8.08
N ILE A 48 9.61 -9.44 -8.30
CA ILE A 48 9.83 -7.99 -8.30
C ILE A 48 10.19 -7.52 -6.89
N PHE A 49 9.48 -8.02 -5.86
CA PHE A 49 9.79 -7.71 -4.47
C PHE A 49 11.23 -8.12 -4.08
N ASN A 50 11.64 -9.35 -4.42
CA ASN A 50 13.00 -9.81 -4.16
C ASN A 50 14.08 -9.01 -4.92
N ARG A 51 13.77 -8.50 -6.11
CA ARG A 51 14.67 -7.62 -6.85
C ARG A 51 14.80 -6.26 -6.15
N ILE A 52 13.68 -5.64 -5.77
CA ILE A 52 13.66 -4.37 -5.03
C ILE A 52 14.46 -4.48 -3.73
N MET A 53 14.28 -5.57 -2.97
CA MET A 53 15.01 -5.80 -1.72
C MET A 53 16.53 -5.91 -1.88
N ARG A 54 17.03 -6.19 -3.10
CA ARG A 54 18.47 -6.24 -3.41
C ARG A 54 19.03 -4.89 -3.88
N LEU A 55 18.18 -3.91 -4.11
CA LEU A 55 18.57 -2.55 -4.51
C LEU A 55 18.67 -1.69 -3.26
N GLU A 56 19.81 -1.02 -3.07
CA GLU A 56 20.08 -0.25 -1.85
C GLU A 56 19.63 1.22 -1.95
N LEU A 57 19.44 1.73 -3.18
CA LEU A 57 19.15 3.13 -3.42
C LEU A 57 17.73 3.33 -3.97
N ALA A 58 16.99 4.25 -3.36
CA ALA A 58 15.64 4.61 -3.76
C ALA A 58 15.54 5.01 -5.25
N LYS A 59 16.55 5.72 -5.77
CA LYS A 59 16.60 6.08 -7.19
C LYS A 59 16.69 4.85 -8.10
N VAL A 60 17.49 3.86 -7.73
CA VAL A 60 17.66 2.63 -8.52
C VAL A 60 16.39 1.78 -8.48
N ILE A 61 15.71 1.74 -7.34
CA ILE A 61 14.39 1.10 -7.21
C ILE A 61 13.35 1.78 -8.13
N TRP A 62 13.32 3.12 -8.12
CA TRP A 62 12.39 3.90 -8.95
C TRP A 62 12.65 3.68 -10.44
N ASP A 63 13.91 3.79 -10.89
CA ASP A 63 14.28 3.58 -12.29
C ASP A 63 13.95 2.15 -12.75
N TYR A 64 14.15 1.14 -11.89
CA TYR A 64 13.77 -0.25 -12.16
C TYR A 64 12.25 -0.43 -12.31
N LEU A 65 11.46 0.12 -11.38
CA LEU A 65 9.99 0.05 -11.45
C LEU A 65 9.47 0.76 -12.70
N LYS A 66 10.08 1.88 -13.06
CA LYS A 66 9.74 2.63 -14.26
C LYS A 66 10.01 1.79 -15.51
N GLU A 67 11.16 1.13 -15.62
CA GLU A 67 11.45 0.22 -16.73
C GLU A 67 10.49 -0.98 -16.81
N GLU A 68 10.19 -1.62 -15.66
CA GLU A 68 9.36 -2.83 -15.61
C GLU A 68 7.88 -2.55 -15.92
N TYR A 69 7.36 -1.37 -15.58
CA TYR A 69 5.91 -1.05 -15.66
C TYR A 69 5.56 0.08 -16.64
N GLU A 70 6.46 0.99 -16.98
CA GLU A 70 6.19 2.08 -17.93
C GLU A 70 6.31 1.61 -19.40
N GLY A 71 6.80 0.39 -19.63
CA GLY A 71 6.92 -0.25 -20.95
C GLY A 71 5.76 -1.18 -21.37
N ASP A 72 4.72 -1.35 -20.55
CA ASP A 72 3.52 -2.12 -20.95
C ASP A 72 2.58 -1.23 -21.78
N GLU A 73 3.13 -0.70 -22.87
CA GLU A 73 2.37 -0.10 -23.96
C GLU A 73 1.71 -1.25 -24.73
N LYS A 74 0.60 -1.77 -24.19
CA LYS A 74 -0.31 -2.66 -24.92
C LYS A 74 -1.76 -2.23 -24.76
N ILE A 75 -2.15 -1.41 -25.74
CA ILE A 75 -3.45 -1.39 -26.47
C ILE A 75 -4.71 -1.28 -25.62
#